data_AF-A0A7K2QJC8-F1
#
_entry.id   AF-A0A7K2QJC8-F1
#
_cell.length_a   1.000
_cell.length_b   1.000
_cell.length_c   1.000
_cell.angle_alpha   90.00
_cell.angle_beta   90.00
_cell.angle_gamma   90.00
#
_symmetry.space_group_name_H-M   'P 1'
#
loop_
_entity.id
_entity.type
_entity.pdbx_description
1 polymer ?
#
loop_
_entity_poly.entity_id
_entity_poly.type
_entity_poly.pdbx_seq_one_letter_code
_entity_poly.pdbx_strand_id
1 'polypeptide(L)'
;PHVCAHLVACDPLRMREFAQALGAELKRRAELLDGAAFAEWHARREVSDRMVAPRQPSPGELLGDLDSQRTGTLRLRASAVRADPPGPSPLPRLVVLVDDFDALVAPGLGSAGRPAAGSVVRALEAVACDGARLGVHLVATSARPDRTADTELARTNPLRIELDAPDQPGPGRGRLRYRDGRTVPFQGGRVTGRIPRTATQRPTVVPVEWERMGDPPARRPVRELGNGPTDLALLASALDRASHLVSAIPVLFPPAP
;
A
#
# COMPACT_ATOMS: atom_id res chain seq x y z
N PRO A 1 8.96 2.72 4.60
CA PRO A 1 8.85 1.72 5.70
C PRO A 1 8.31 0.33 5.27
N HIS A 2 7.33 0.23 4.37
CA HIS A 2 6.72 -1.05 3.99
C HIS A 2 7.57 -1.93 3.05
N VAL A 3 8.54 -1.35 2.35
CA VAL A 3 9.46 -2.08 1.49
C VAL A 3 10.45 -2.82 2.38
N CYS A 4 10.46 -4.15 2.31
CA CYS A 4 11.35 -5.02 3.08
C CYS A 4 12.61 -5.44 2.30
N ALA A 5 12.56 -5.41 0.96
CA ALA A 5 13.71 -5.67 0.10
C ALA A 5 13.55 -4.97 -1.26
N HIS A 6 14.70 -4.74 -1.91
CA HIS A 6 14.79 -4.22 -3.27
C HIS A 6 15.91 -4.97 -4.00
N LEU A 7 15.60 -5.47 -5.20
CA LEU A 7 16.53 -6.23 -6.03
C LEU A 7 16.70 -5.52 -7.36
N VAL A 8 17.94 -5.11 -7.66
CA VAL A 8 18.32 -4.73 -9.01
C VAL A 8 18.80 -5.98 -9.73
N ALA A 9 18.18 -6.31 -10.87
CA ALA A 9 18.43 -7.55 -11.63
C ALA A 9 19.75 -7.56 -12.41
N CYS A 10 20.83 -7.06 -11.79
CA CYS A 10 22.18 -7.06 -12.34
C CYS A 10 23.14 -8.00 -11.60
N ASP A 11 22.88 -8.30 -10.33
CA ASP A 11 23.72 -9.16 -9.48
C ASP A 11 23.16 -10.59 -9.38
N PRO A 12 23.81 -11.60 -10.00
CA PRO A 12 23.32 -12.97 -10.01
C PRO A 12 23.22 -13.63 -8.63
N LEU A 13 24.08 -13.25 -7.68
CA LEU A 13 24.08 -13.83 -6.34
C LEU A 13 22.88 -13.30 -5.56
N ARG A 14 22.69 -11.98 -5.55
CA ARG A 14 21.53 -11.34 -4.92
C ARG A 14 20.21 -11.81 -5.51
N MET A 15 20.16 -12.01 -6.82
CA MET A 15 18.98 -12.58 -7.49
C MET A 15 18.67 -14.00 -6.99
N ARG A 16 19.68 -14.85 -6.80
CA ARG A 16 19.49 -16.21 -6.26
C ARG A 16 19.07 -16.20 -4.80
N GLU A 17 19.71 -15.38 -3.97
CA GLU A 17 19.36 -15.22 -2.55
C GLU A 17 17.92 -14.73 -2.40
N PHE A 18 17.51 -13.75 -3.20
CA PHE A 18 16.14 -13.25 -3.23
C PHE A 18 15.14 -14.35 -3.63
N ALA A 19 15.43 -15.10 -4.69
CA ALA A 19 14.57 -16.20 -5.14
C ALA A 19 14.42 -17.29 -4.07
N GLN A 20 15.52 -17.65 -3.39
CA GLN A 20 15.52 -18.60 -2.28
C GLN A 20 14.71 -18.10 -1.09
N ALA A 21 14.90 -16.84 -0.69
CA ALA A 21 14.16 -16.23 0.41
C ALA A 21 12.64 -16.17 0.10
N LEU A 22 12.27 -15.80 -1.13
CA LEU A 22 10.87 -15.77 -1.56
C LEU A 22 10.25 -17.18 -1.56
N GLY A 23 10.97 -18.19 -2.06
CA GLY A 23 10.52 -19.58 -2.01
C GLY A 23 10.37 -20.11 -0.58
N ALA A 24 11.32 -19.79 0.31
CA ALA A 24 11.26 -20.15 1.71
C ALA A 24 10.07 -19.48 2.42
N GLU A 25 9.77 -18.22 2.11
CA GLU A 25 8.62 -17.50 2.67
C GLU A 25 7.30 -18.12 2.20
N LEU A 26 7.16 -18.50 0.92
CA LEU A 26 5.97 -19.21 0.45
C LEU A 26 5.78 -20.54 1.18
N LYS A 27 6.85 -21.32 1.35
CA LYS A 27 6.81 -22.59 2.09
C LYS A 27 6.40 -22.38 3.55
N ARG A 28 7.03 -21.42 4.25
CA ARG A 28 6.70 -21.07 5.64
C ARG A 28 5.23 -20.67 5.79
N ARG A 29 4.69 -19.90 4.84
CA ARG A 29 3.28 -19.50 4.85
C ARG A 29 2.35 -20.68 4.59
N ALA A 30 2.72 -21.59 3.68
CA ALA A 30 1.93 -22.79 3.41
C ALA A 30 1.84 -23.69 4.66
N GLU A 31 2.96 -23.86 5.38
CA GLU A 31 3.01 -24.59 6.66
C GLU A 31 2.19 -23.88 7.75
N LEU A 32 2.29 -22.56 7.86
CA LEU A 32 1.57 -21.77 8.88
C LEU A 32 0.06 -21.76 8.65
N LEU A 33 -0.38 -21.70 7.39
CA LEU A 33 -1.80 -21.66 7.04
C LEU A 33 -2.46 -23.04 7.05
N ASP A 34 -1.68 -24.12 7.02
CA ASP A 34 -2.15 -25.51 7.10
C ASP A 34 -3.32 -25.81 6.15
N GLY A 35 -3.17 -25.39 4.90
CA GLY A 35 -4.17 -25.57 3.85
C GLY A 35 -5.30 -24.53 3.81
N ALA A 36 -5.54 -23.77 4.89
CA ALA A 36 -6.51 -22.68 4.90
C ALA A 36 -6.08 -21.53 3.96
N ALA A 37 -7.04 -20.88 3.30
CA ALA A 37 -6.73 -19.71 2.49
C ALA A 37 -6.38 -18.51 3.39
N PHE A 38 -5.38 -17.73 3.01
CA PHE A 38 -4.95 -16.53 3.74
C PHE A 38 -6.10 -15.58 4.04
N ALA A 39 -7.01 -15.35 3.09
CA ALA A 39 -8.15 -14.45 3.28
C ALA A 39 -9.07 -14.94 4.42
N GLU A 40 -9.31 -16.25 4.50
CA GLU A 40 -10.11 -16.85 5.56
C GLU A 40 -9.38 -16.82 6.90
N TRP A 41 -8.09 -17.20 6.92
CA TRP A 41 -7.26 -17.14 8.11
C TRP A 41 -7.19 -15.71 8.69
N HIS A 42 -7.01 -14.72 7.82
CA HIS A 42 -6.93 -13.30 8.20
C HIS A 42 -8.29 -12.77 8.66
N ALA A 43 -9.40 -13.19 8.04
CA ALA A 43 -10.74 -12.80 8.46
C ALA A 43 -11.10 -13.38 9.85
N ARG A 44 -10.76 -14.65 10.11
CA ARG A 44 -10.96 -15.28 11.43
C ARG A 44 -10.24 -14.51 12.53
N ARG A 45 -9.00 -14.06 12.29
CA ARG A 45 -8.24 -13.26 13.29
C ARG A 45 -8.76 -11.84 13.47
N GLU A 46 -9.14 -11.14 12.41
CA GLU A 46 -9.78 -9.82 12.53
C GLU A 46 -11.06 -9.88 13.40
N VAL A 47 -11.83 -10.97 13.27
CA VAL A 47 -13.01 -11.19 14.10
C VAL A 47 -12.60 -11.49 15.56
N SER A 48 -11.61 -12.36 15.78
CA SER A 48 -11.08 -12.64 17.13
C SER A 48 -10.53 -11.41 17.84
N ASP A 49 -9.78 -10.55 17.14
CA ASP A 49 -9.20 -9.32 17.71
C ASP A 49 -10.29 -8.28 18.05
N ARG A 50 -11.43 -8.31 17.35
CA ARG A 50 -12.59 -7.46 17.65
C ARG A 50 -13.49 -8.04 18.74
N MET A 51 -13.39 -9.33 19.04
CA MET A 51 -14.12 -9.97 20.13
C MET A 51 -13.44 -9.65 21.46
N VAL A 52 -13.74 -8.46 21.99
CA VAL A 52 -13.45 -8.12 23.38
C VAL A 52 -14.29 -9.03 24.28
N ALA A 53 -13.63 -9.82 25.15
CA ALA A 53 -14.34 -10.61 26.15
C ALA A 53 -15.25 -9.69 26.98
N PRO A 54 -16.50 -10.10 27.29
CA PRO A 54 -17.38 -9.29 28.15
C PRO A 54 -16.64 -8.95 29.44
N ARG A 55 -16.54 -7.65 29.74
CA ARG A 55 -15.96 -7.18 31.00
C ARG A 55 -16.71 -7.87 32.14
N GLN A 56 -16.00 -8.68 32.94
CA GLN A 56 -16.59 -9.19 34.17
C GLN A 56 -16.93 -7.99 35.07
N PRO A 57 -18.18 -7.89 35.55
CA PRO A 57 -18.59 -6.79 36.41
C PRO A 57 -17.73 -6.80 37.67
N SER A 58 -17.25 -5.62 38.04
CA SER A 58 -16.49 -5.45 39.28
C SER A 58 -17.43 -5.53 40.49
N PRO A 59 -16.97 -5.95 41.67
CA PRO A 59 -17.84 -6.16 42.84
C PRO A 59 -18.68 -4.94 43.24
N GLY A 60 -18.25 -3.72 42.89
CA GLY A 60 -19.00 -2.48 43.14
C GLY A 60 -20.18 -2.22 42.18
N GLU A 61 -20.30 -2.96 41.08
CA GLU A 61 -21.46 -2.90 40.16
C GLU A 61 -22.58 -3.88 40.58
N LEU A 62 -22.27 -4.84 41.47
CA LEU A 62 -23.23 -5.81 42.02
C LEU A 62 -23.97 -5.29 43.26
N LEU A 63 -23.37 -4.35 44.02
CA LEU A 63 -24.07 -3.61 45.07
C LEU A 63 -24.62 -2.32 44.46
N GLY A 64 -25.86 -2.38 43.98
CA GLY A 64 -26.57 -1.20 43.49
C GLY A 64 -26.71 -0.16 44.59
N ASP A 65 -25.86 0.87 44.56
CA ASP A 65 -26.02 2.08 45.36
C ASP A 65 -26.51 3.22 44.46
N LEU A 66 -27.83 3.42 44.49
CA LEU A 66 -28.52 4.55 43.88
C LEU A 66 -28.37 5.74 44.80
N ASP A 67 -27.25 6.46 44.72
CA ASP A 67 -27.26 7.92 44.89
C ASP A 67 -25.87 8.52 44.64
N SER A 68 -25.78 9.37 43.61
CA SER A 68 -24.92 10.57 43.60
C SER A 68 -25.15 11.40 42.33
N GLN A 69 -25.58 12.64 42.59
CA GLN A 69 -25.96 13.73 41.69
C GLN A 69 -25.12 13.88 40.41
N ARG A 70 -25.84 13.98 39.28
CA ARG A 70 -25.31 14.36 37.97
C ARG A 70 -24.91 15.85 37.93
N THR A 71 -23.66 16.15 38.27
CA THR A 71 -23.05 17.43 37.87
C THR A 71 -21.55 17.24 37.66
N GLY A 72 -21.12 17.27 36.41
CA GLY A 72 -19.71 17.17 36.05
C GLY A 72 -19.54 17.15 34.54
N THR A 73 -18.87 18.18 34.02
CA THR A 73 -18.54 18.35 32.60
C THR A 73 -17.95 17.07 32.02
N LEU A 74 -18.39 16.72 30.80
CA LEU A 74 -17.82 15.63 29.99
C LEU A 74 -16.34 15.92 29.72
N ARG A 75 -15.46 15.56 30.66
CA ARG A 75 -14.05 15.37 30.36
C ARG A 75 -13.98 14.11 29.50
N LEU A 76 -13.90 14.32 28.19
CA LEU A 76 -13.33 13.34 27.26
C LEU A 76 -11.93 13.00 27.78
N ARG A 77 -11.85 11.99 28.65
CA ARG A 77 -10.62 11.24 28.83
C ARG A 77 -10.39 10.59 27.47
N ALA A 78 -9.42 11.11 26.72
CA ALA A 78 -8.83 10.38 25.62
C ALA A 78 -8.61 8.96 26.14
N SER A 79 -9.33 8.00 25.57
CA SER A 79 -9.20 6.60 25.93
C SER A 79 -7.71 6.31 25.82
N ALA A 80 -7.05 6.13 26.96
CA ALA A 80 -5.68 5.64 26.96
C ALA A 80 -5.75 4.35 26.15
N VAL A 81 -5.07 4.33 25.00
CA VAL A 81 -4.91 3.14 24.19
C VAL A 81 -4.26 2.14 25.13
N ARG A 82 -5.06 1.19 25.64
CA ARG A 82 -4.52 0.05 26.37
C ARG A 82 -3.68 -0.68 25.33
N ALA A 83 -2.37 -0.47 25.41
CA ALA A 83 -1.39 -1.33 24.79
C ALA A 83 -1.39 -2.64 25.59
N ASP A 84 -2.42 -3.46 25.39
CA ASP A 84 -2.21 -4.89 25.60
C ASP A 84 -1.05 -5.30 24.68
N PRO A 85 -0.11 -6.14 25.14
CA PRO A 85 0.97 -6.62 24.29
C PRO A 85 0.31 -7.24 23.05
N PRO A 86 0.65 -6.78 21.83
CA PRO A 86 0.03 -7.33 20.64
C PRO A 86 0.28 -8.84 20.66
N GLY A 87 -0.82 -9.61 20.63
CA GLY A 87 -0.72 -11.01 20.24
C GLY A 87 0.04 -11.12 18.91
N PRO A 88 0.55 -12.31 18.54
CA PRO A 88 1.37 -12.45 17.33
C PRO A 88 0.66 -11.80 16.14
N SER A 89 1.24 -10.71 15.63
CA SER A 89 0.69 -9.87 14.56
C SER A 89 0.10 -10.76 13.46
N PRO A 90 -1.09 -10.43 12.91
CA PRO A 90 -1.63 -11.15 11.77
C PRO A 90 -0.55 -11.22 10.67
N LEU A 91 -0.46 -12.38 10.02
CA LEU A 91 0.48 -12.61 8.94
C LEU A 91 0.30 -11.49 7.89
N PRO A 92 1.32 -10.67 7.60
CA PRO A 92 1.15 -9.51 6.73
C PRO A 92 0.91 -9.93 5.28
N ARG A 93 0.14 -9.14 4.55
CA ARG A 93 0.05 -9.24 3.08
C ARG A 93 1.41 -8.86 2.49
N LEU A 94 1.94 -9.72 1.62
CA LEU A 94 3.17 -9.42 0.89
C LEU A 94 2.81 -9.03 -0.55
N VAL A 95 3.45 -8.01 -1.09
CA VAL A 95 3.30 -7.61 -2.49
C VAL A 95 4.68 -7.61 -3.13
N VAL A 96 4.85 -8.42 -4.16
CA VAL A 96 6.06 -8.50 -4.98
C VAL A 96 5.82 -7.65 -6.22
N LEU A 97 6.59 -6.58 -6.36
CA LEU A 97 6.56 -5.69 -7.52
C LEU A 97 7.73 -6.04 -8.44
N VAL A 98 7.44 -6.27 -9.71
CA VAL A 98 8.44 -6.59 -10.73
C VAL A 98 8.30 -5.62 -11.88
N ASP A 99 9.32 -4.78 -12.05
CA ASP A 99 9.41 -3.91 -13.22
C ASP A 99 10.13 -4.64 -14.37
N ASP A 100 9.79 -4.30 -15.62
CA ASP A 100 10.39 -4.87 -16.84
C ASP A 100 10.47 -6.41 -16.82
N PHE A 101 9.35 -7.08 -16.50
CA PHE A 101 9.31 -8.54 -16.35
C PHE A 101 9.77 -9.29 -17.60
N ASP A 102 9.58 -8.73 -18.79
CA ASP A 102 10.09 -9.30 -20.04
C ASP A 102 11.62 -9.41 -20.08
N ALA A 103 12.35 -8.52 -19.40
CA ALA A 103 13.80 -8.58 -19.29
C ALA A 103 14.26 -9.74 -18.38
N LEU A 104 13.44 -10.16 -17.41
CA LEU A 104 13.71 -11.34 -16.58
C LEU A 104 13.39 -12.65 -17.30
N VAL A 105 12.28 -12.69 -18.05
CA VAL A 105 11.84 -13.88 -18.78
C VAL A 105 12.72 -14.17 -19.99
N ALA A 106 13.17 -13.12 -20.70
CA ALA A 106 14.06 -13.24 -21.85
C ALA A 106 15.28 -12.32 -21.71
N PRO A 107 16.24 -12.63 -20.80
CA PRO A 107 17.42 -11.80 -20.61
C PRO A 107 18.29 -11.78 -21.88
N GLY A 108 18.90 -10.63 -22.16
CA GLY A 108 19.82 -10.47 -23.28
C GLY A 108 20.98 -11.47 -23.23
N LEU A 109 21.44 -11.91 -24.41
CA LEU A 109 22.62 -12.77 -24.54
C LEU A 109 23.83 -12.08 -23.87
N GLY A 110 24.61 -12.85 -23.11
CA GLY A 110 25.77 -12.32 -22.39
C GLY A 110 25.46 -11.53 -21.10
N SER A 111 24.19 -11.35 -20.72
CA SER A 111 23.84 -10.77 -19.43
C SER A 111 24.36 -11.64 -18.29
N ALA A 112 25.20 -11.07 -17.41
CA ALA A 112 25.74 -11.77 -16.24
C ALA A 112 24.60 -12.35 -15.36
N GLY A 113 23.45 -11.65 -15.29
CA GLY A 113 22.25 -12.06 -14.56
C GLY A 113 21.45 -13.20 -15.19
N ARG A 114 21.74 -13.62 -16.43
CA ARG A 114 20.91 -14.58 -17.18
C ARG A 114 20.65 -15.90 -16.45
N PRO A 115 21.64 -16.60 -15.86
CA PRO A 115 21.37 -17.85 -15.14
C PRO A 115 20.53 -17.62 -13.88
N ALA A 116 20.73 -16.49 -13.19
CA ALA A 116 20.01 -16.17 -11.97
C ALA A 116 18.59 -15.64 -12.24
N ALA A 117 18.35 -15.03 -13.40
CA ALA A 117 17.02 -14.63 -13.85
C ALA A 117 16.07 -15.83 -13.92
N GLY A 118 16.54 -17.00 -14.35
CA GLY A 118 15.76 -18.23 -14.34
C GLY A 118 15.26 -18.62 -12.94
N SER A 119 16.11 -18.52 -11.91
CA SER A 119 15.72 -18.78 -10.53
C SER A 119 14.65 -17.82 -10.02
N VAL A 120 14.80 -16.52 -10.34
CA VAL A 120 13.81 -15.49 -9.99
C VAL A 120 12.49 -15.77 -10.71
N VAL A 121 12.51 -16.05 -12.01
CA VAL A 121 11.30 -16.37 -12.80
C VAL A 121 10.56 -17.57 -12.20
N ARG A 122 11.26 -18.66 -11.83
CA ARG A 122 10.63 -19.82 -11.16
C ARG A 122 9.96 -19.43 -9.83
N ALA A 123 10.61 -18.59 -9.02
CA ALA A 123 10.03 -18.13 -7.77
C ALA A 123 8.80 -17.24 -7.99
N LEU A 124 8.83 -16.36 -9.01
CA LEU A 124 7.68 -15.54 -9.40
C LEU A 124 6.52 -16.37 -9.94
N GLU A 125 6.78 -17.43 -10.71
CA GLU A 125 5.75 -18.37 -11.16
C GLU A 125 5.09 -19.09 -9.97
N ALA A 126 5.86 -19.49 -8.95
CA ALA A 126 5.30 -20.05 -7.72
C ALA A 126 4.38 -19.04 -7.00
N VAL A 127 4.76 -17.75 -6.96
CA VAL A 127 3.88 -16.69 -6.44
C VAL A 127 2.61 -16.55 -7.31
N ALA A 128 2.74 -16.61 -8.63
CA ALA A 128 1.57 -16.51 -9.53
C ALA A 128 0.57 -17.64 -9.30
N CYS A 129 1.06 -18.86 -9.08
CA CYS A 129 0.22 -20.05 -8.83
C CYS A 129 -0.39 -20.07 -7.42
N ASP A 130 0.44 -19.93 -6.39
CA ASP A 130 0.04 -20.18 -5.00
C ASP A 130 -0.13 -18.92 -4.16
N GLY A 131 0.44 -17.80 -4.59
CA GLY A 131 0.58 -16.58 -3.79
C GLY A 131 -0.75 -16.04 -3.27
N ALA A 132 -1.81 -16.04 -4.08
CA ALA A 132 -3.12 -15.55 -3.65
C ALA A 132 -3.66 -16.31 -2.42
N ARG A 133 -3.47 -17.64 -2.37
CA ARG A 133 -3.84 -18.46 -1.21
C ARG A 133 -2.94 -18.22 0.00
N LEU A 134 -1.70 -17.79 -0.22
CA LEU A 134 -0.70 -17.54 0.81
C LEU A 134 -0.63 -16.07 1.25
N GLY A 135 -1.44 -15.17 0.68
CA GLY A 135 -1.40 -13.73 0.95
C GLY A 135 -0.17 -13.03 0.37
N VAL A 136 0.40 -13.57 -0.70
CA VAL A 136 1.50 -13.00 -1.48
C VAL A 136 0.98 -12.63 -2.88
N HIS A 137 1.01 -11.35 -3.20
CA HIS A 137 0.48 -10.82 -4.46
C HIS A 137 1.62 -10.42 -5.39
N LEU A 138 1.51 -10.76 -6.67
CA LEU A 138 2.47 -10.39 -7.69
C LEU A 138 1.88 -9.31 -8.59
N VAL A 139 2.61 -8.21 -8.75
CA VAL A 139 2.31 -7.16 -9.74
C VAL A 139 3.55 -7.03 -10.62
N ALA A 140 3.38 -7.24 -11.92
CA ALA A 140 4.46 -7.13 -12.88
C ALA A 140 4.10 -6.14 -13.99
N THR A 141 5.09 -5.38 -14.45
CA THR A 141 5.00 -4.54 -15.65
C THR A 141 5.77 -5.20 -16.80
N SER A 142 5.37 -4.90 -18.03
CA SER A 142 6.12 -5.31 -19.21
C SER A 142 5.79 -4.39 -20.38
N ALA A 143 6.81 -4.03 -21.15
CA ALA A 143 6.66 -3.34 -22.43
C ALA A 143 6.55 -4.31 -23.62
N ARG A 144 6.80 -5.61 -23.40
CA ARG A 144 6.81 -6.68 -24.41
C ARG A 144 5.83 -7.79 -24.01
N PRO A 145 4.50 -7.56 -24.15
CA PRO A 145 3.50 -8.55 -23.81
C PRO A 145 3.65 -9.85 -24.62
N ASP A 146 4.22 -9.78 -25.81
CA ASP A 146 4.60 -10.92 -26.65
C ASP A 146 5.59 -11.86 -25.95
N ARG A 147 6.52 -11.33 -25.16
CA ARG A 147 7.55 -12.11 -24.44
C ARG A 147 7.05 -12.71 -23.13
N THR A 148 5.95 -12.19 -22.58
CA THR A 148 5.42 -12.61 -21.28
C THR A 148 4.13 -13.43 -21.40
N ALA A 149 3.58 -13.58 -22.62
CA ALA A 149 2.33 -14.28 -22.90
C ALA A 149 2.31 -15.74 -22.41
N ASP A 150 3.44 -16.44 -22.50
CA ASP A 150 3.57 -17.85 -22.12
C ASP A 150 4.01 -18.07 -20.66
N THR A 151 3.90 -17.06 -19.81
CA THR A 151 4.25 -17.17 -18.38
C THR A 151 3.03 -17.59 -17.54
N GLU A 152 3.26 -18.18 -16.36
CA GLU A 152 2.16 -18.50 -15.43
C GLU A 152 1.37 -17.27 -14.99
N LEU A 153 2.05 -16.12 -14.87
CA LEU A 153 1.40 -14.86 -14.54
C LEU A 153 0.37 -14.46 -15.61
N ALA A 154 0.70 -14.66 -16.89
CA ALA A 154 -0.23 -14.39 -17.98
C ALA A 154 -1.36 -15.44 -18.04
N ARG A 155 -1.06 -16.71 -17.80
CA ARG A 155 -2.06 -17.81 -17.80
C ARG A 155 -3.11 -17.67 -16.71
N THR A 156 -2.73 -17.23 -15.52
CA THR A 156 -3.64 -17.08 -14.37
C THR A 156 -4.61 -15.89 -14.52
N ASN A 157 -4.32 -14.95 -15.44
CA ASN A 157 -5.14 -13.81 -15.88
C ASN A 157 -5.97 -13.13 -14.75
N PRO A 158 -5.36 -12.66 -13.65
CA PRO A 158 -6.10 -12.15 -12.50
C PRO A 158 -6.72 -10.77 -12.77
N LEU A 159 -5.93 -9.83 -13.28
CA LEU A 159 -6.28 -8.46 -13.62
C LEU A 159 -5.16 -7.87 -14.48
N ARG A 160 -5.48 -7.32 -15.64
CA ARG A 160 -4.48 -6.73 -16.55
C ARG A 160 -4.73 -5.24 -16.75
N ILE A 161 -3.68 -4.45 -16.62
CA ILE A 161 -3.69 -3.01 -16.90
C ILE A 161 -2.96 -2.80 -18.21
N GLU A 162 -3.66 -2.30 -19.21
CA GLU A 162 -3.09 -1.90 -20.50
C GLU A 162 -3.06 -0.38 -20.55
N LEU A 163 -1.86 0.21 -20.51
CA LEU A 163 -1.69 1.64 -20.67
C LEU A 163 -1.69 2.00 -22.15
N ASP A 164 -2.26 3.16 -22.48
CA ASP A 164 -2.19 3.69 -23.83
C ASP A 164 -0.73 3.98 -24.21
N ALA A 165 -0.45 3.92 -25.52
CA ALA A 165 0.90 4.12 -26.03
C ALA A 165 1.43 5.52 -25.65
N PRO A 166 2.75 5.65 -25.35
CA PRO A 166 3.31 6.86 -24.77
C PRO A 166 3.27 8.07 -25.71
N ASP A 167 3.10 7.84 -27.02
CA ASP A 167 2.93 8.84 -28.05
C ASP A 167 1.50 9.43 -28.09
N GLN A 168 0.56 8.83 -27.36
CA GLN A 168 -0.78 9.38 -27.22
C GLN A 168 -0.86 10.44 -26.11
N PRO A 169 -1.65 11.51 -26.30
CA PRO A 169 -1.82 12.53 -25.29
C PRO A 169 -2.53 11.98 -24.04
N GLY A 170 -1.94 12.25 -22.87
CA GLY A 170 -2.50 11.90 -21.58
C GLY A 170 -1.88 10.64 -20.95
N PRO A 171 -0.63 10.72 -20.45
CA PRO A 171 -0.03 9.64 -19.67
C PRO A 171 -0.95 9.17 -18.53
N GLY A 172 -0.96 7.86 -18.31
CA GLY A 172 -1.80 7.23 -17.30
C GLY A 172 -3.20 6.85 -17.79
N ARG A 173 -3.59 7.20 -19.03
CA ARG A 173 -4.77 6.61 -19.67
C ARG A 173 -4.53 5.15 -19.99
N GLY A 174 -5.60 4.36 -19.90
CA GLY A 174 -5.54 2.96 -20.25
C GLY A 174 -6.85 2.23 -20.01
N ARG A 175 -6.76 0.91 -20.02
CA ARG A 175 -7.87 -0.01 -19.81
C ARG A 175 -7.52 -1.06 -18.77
N LEU A 176 -8.45 -1.28 -17.86
CA LEU A 176 -8.43 -2.39 -16.92
C LEU A 176 -9.19 -3.57 -17.52
N ARG A 177 -8.55 -4.72 -17.66
CA ARG A 177 -9.13 -5.95 -18.18
C ARG A 177 -9.25 -6.97 -17.06
N TYR A 178 -10.48 -7.35 -16.78
CA TYR A 178 -10.80 -8.35 -15.78
C TYR A 178 -10.74 -9.75 -16.37
N ARG A 179 -10.61 -10.75 -15.49
CA ARG A 179 -10.62 -12.17 -15.87
C ARG A 179 -11.88 -12.59 -16.64
N ASP A 180 -13.02 -11.97 -16.34
CA ASP A 180 -14.31 -12.23 -17.00
C ASP A 180 -14.47 -11.54 -18.36
N GLY A 181 -13.40 -10.91 -18.87
CA GLY A 181 -13.37 -10.21 -20.15
C GLY A 181 -13.90 -8.78 -20.10
N ARG A 182 -14.48 -8.34 -18.97
CA ARG A 182 -14.89 -6.93 -18.82
C ARG A 182 -13.69 -6.02 -18.95
N THR A 183 -13.90 -4.90 -19.63
CA THR A 183 -12.88 -3.88 -19.84
C THR A 183 -13.40 -2.53 -19.38
N VAL A 184 -12.63 -1.82 -18.55
CA VAL A 184 -13.00 -0.51 -18.00
C VAL A 184 -11.93 0.51 -18.33
N PRO A 185 -12.24 1.59 -19.07
CA PRO A 185 -11.28 2.67 -19.31
C PRO A 185 -10.99 3.41 -18.01
N PHE A 186 -9.75 3.84 -17.80
CA PHE A 186 -9.36 4.61 -16.63
C PHE A 186 -8.30 5.67 -16.95
N GLN A 187 -8.17 6.61 -16.03
CA GLN A 187 -7.07 7.59 -15.99
C GLN A 187 -6.37 7.43 -14.65
N GLY A 188 -5.11 7.00 -14.69
CA GLY A 188 -4.24 6.93 -13.52
C GLY A 188 -4.02 8.31 -12.92
N GLY A 189 -4.13 8.40 -11.60
CA GLY A 189 -3.81 9.61 -10.85
C GLY A 189 -2.30 9.86 -10.84
N ARG A 190 -1.91 11.14 -10.93
CA ARG A 190 -0.51 11.56 -10.83
C ARG A 190 -0.20 11.98 -9.40
N VAL A 191 0.70 11.27 -8.73
CA VAL A 191 1.17 11.60 -7.37
C VAL A 191 2.42 12.47 -7.34
N THR A 192 3.00 12.78 -8.50
CA THR A 192 4.14 13.71 -8.64
C THR A 192 3.71 15.16 -8.83
N GLY A 193 2.41 15.44 -8.72
CA GLY A 193 1.87 16.79 -8.75
C GLY A 193 2.37 17.61 -7.57
N ARG A 194 2.43 18.93 -7.78
CA ARG A 194 2.46 19.86 -6.65
C ARG A 194 1.01 20.15 -6.31
N ILE A 195 0.65 20.09 -5.03
CA ILE A 195 -0.60 20.69 -4.59
C ILE A 195 -0.55 22.12 -5.08
N PRO A 196 -1.50 22.57 -5.92
CA PRO A 196 -1.61 23.97 -6.21
C PRO A 196 -1.80 24.61 -4.84
N ARG A 197 -0.82 25.38 -4.38
CA ARG A 197 -1.14 26.51 -3.52
C ARG A 197 -1.89 27.45 -4.45
N THR A 198 -3.14 27.10 -4.75
CA THR A 198 -4.12 28.13 -5.03
C THR A 198 -3.88 29.10 -3.89
N ALA A 199 -3.58 30.34 -4.24
CA ALA A 199 -3.87 31.44 -3.34
C ALA A 199 -5.22 31.07 -2.76
N THR A 200 -5.24 30.65 -1.49
CA THR A 200 -6.52 30.30 -0.92
C THR A 200 -7.23 31.63 -0.97
N GLN A 201 -8.19 31.77 -1.89
CA GLN A 201 -9.15 32.86 -1.90
C GLN A 201 -10.03 32.59 -0.69
N ARG A 202 -9.42 32.67 0.50
CA ARG A 202 -10.15 32.77 1.75
C ARG A 202 -10.86 34.11 1.63
N PRO A 203 -12.19 34.14 1.77
CA PRO A 203 -12.89 35.42 1.82
C PRO A 203 -12.25 36.26 2.92
N THR A 204 -11.69 37.40 2.53
CA THR A 204 -11.14 38.38 3.45
C THR A 204 -12.18 39.45 3.68
N VAL A 205 -12.51 39.68 4.94
CA VAL A 205 -13.32 40.82 5.35
C VAL A 205 -12.35 41.94 5.72
N VAL A 206 -12.52 43.10 5.10
CA VAL A 206 -11.77 44.31 5.43
C VAL A 206 -12.79 45.37 5.84
N PRO A 207 -12.62 46.06 6.98
CA PRO A 207 -13.50 47.17 7.34
C PRO A 207 -13.42 48.27 6.27
N VAL A 208 -14.56 48.83 5.91
CA VAL A 208 -14.68 49.92 4.95
C VAL A 208 -15.17 51.15 5.70
N GLU A 209 -14.34 52.19 5.71
CA GLU A 209 -14.72 53.51 6.23
C GLU A 209 -15.70 54.21 5.27
N TRP A 210 -16.59 55.04 5.80
CA TRP A 210 -17.66 55.69 5.03
C TRP A 210 -17.13 56.54 3.87
N GLU A 211 -15.99 57.19 4.04
CA GLU A 211 -15.35 58.04 3.04
C GLU A 211 -14.82 57.24 1.84
N ARG A 212 -14.69 55.91 1.98
CA ARG A 212 -14.17 54.99 0.96
C ARG A 212 -15.25 54.11 0.34
N MET A 213 -16.51 54.37 0.67
CA MET A 213 -17.63 53.66 0.08
C MET A 213 -17.70 53.96 -1.43
N GLY A 214 -17.55 52.92 -2.25
CA GLY A 214 -17.52 53.02 -3.72
C GLY A 214 -16.15 52.81 -4.35
N ASP A 215 -15.07 52.81 -3.54
CA ASP A 215 -13.75 52.38 -4.00
C ASP A 215 -13.81 50.92 -4.49
N PRO A 216 -13.06 50.56 -5.55
CA PRO A 216 -12.93 49.16 -5.93
C PRO A 216 -12.33 48.33 -4.78
N PRO A 217 -12.75 47.07 -4.60
CA PRO A 217 -12.25 46.22 -3.52
C PRO A 217 -10.72 46.15 -3.53
N ALA A 218 -10.11 46.31 -2.36
CA ALA A 218 -8.66 46.17 -2.20
C ALA A 218 -8.22 44.78 -2.70
N ARG A 219 -7.44 44.75 -3.79
CA ARG A 219 -6.92 43.50 -4.35
C ARG A 219 -5.78 43.01 -3.45
N ARG A 220 -5.98 41.87 -2.80
CA ARG A 220 -4.89 41.20 -2.08
C ARG A 220 -3.82 40.77 -3.10
N PRO A 221 -2.54 41.15 -2.92
CA PRO A 221 -1.47 40.55 -3.70
C PRO A 221 -1.43 39.06 -3.37
N VAL A 222 -1.66 38.22 -4.37
CA VAL A 222 -1.46 36.78 -4.27
C VAL A 222 0.03 36.57 -4.05
N ARG A 223 0.42 36.35 -2.79
CA ARG A 223 1.77 35.91 -2.50
C ARG A 223 1.88 34.49 -3.07
N GLU A 224 2.67 34.33 -4.11
CA GLU A 224 3.17 33.04 -4.54
C GLU A 224 3.96 32.47 -3.36
N LEU A 225 3.28 31.74 -2.47
CA LEU A 225 3.98 30.88 -1.55
C LEU A 225 4.76 29.92 -2.44
N GLY A 226 6.10 30.00 -2.38
CA GLY A 226 7.00 29.22 -3.22
C GLY A 226 6.66 27.74 -3.24
N ASN A 227 7.31 26.94 -4.07
CA ASN A 227 6.93 25.54 -4.30
C ASN A 227 6.62 24.74 -3.00
N GLY A 228 5.34 24.40 -2.79
CA GLY A 228 4.89 23.55 -1.68
C GLY A 228 5.34 22.09 -1.84
N PRO A 229 5.14 21.24 -0.81
CA PRO A 229 5.44 19.82 -0.90
C PRO A 229 4.61 19.17 -2.02
N THR A 230 5.18 18.19 -2.69
CA THR A 230 4.47 17.36 -3.67
C THR A 230 3.50 16.42 -2.98
N ASP A 231 2.49 15.92 -3.71
CA ASP A 231 1.57 14.90 -3.18
C ASP A 231 2.36 13.66 -2.71
N LEU A 232 3.41 13.28 -3.45
CA LEU A 232 4.33 12.22 -3.06
C LEU A 232 5.02 12.48 -1.72
N ALA A 233 5.48 13.71 -1.47
CA ALA A 233 6.14 14.04 -0.20
C ALA A 233 5.17 13.94 0.98
N LEU A 234 3.91 14.36 0.78
CA LEU A 234 2.87 14.21 1.79
C LEU A 234 2.48 12.75 2.01
N LEU A 235 2.35 11.97 0.93
CA LEU A 235 2.08 10.53 0.99
C LEU A 235 3.19 9.79 1.74
N ALA A 236 4.46 10.05 1.40
CA ALA A 236 5.61 9.45 2.06
C ALA A 236 5.62 9.79 3.56
N SER A 237 5.39 11.05 3.91
CA SER A 237 5.32 11.50 5.30
C SER A 237 4.15 10.87 6.07
N ALA A 238 2.99 10.69 5.44
CA ALA A 238 1.84 10.02 6.04
C ALA A 238 2.10 8.52 6.25
N LEU A 239 2.71 7.84 5.26
CA LEU A 239 3.07 6.43 5.36
C LEU A 239 4.14 6.18 6.43
N ASP A 240 5.10 7.08 6.58
CA ASP A 240 6.12 7.00 7.62
C ASP A 240 5.52 7.14 9.03
N ARG A 241 4.63 8.11 9.24
CA ARG A 241 3.87 8.20 10.49
C ARG A 241 3.03 6.95 10.74
N ALA A 242 2.35 6.44 9.72
CA ALA A 242 1.50 5.25 9.84
C ALA A 242 2.30 4.01 10.23
N SER A 243 3.52 3.82 9.70
CA SER A 243 4.36 2.67 10.08
C SER A 243 4.82 2.71 11.53
N HIS A 244 4.98 3.90 12.12
CA HIS A 244 5.30 4.02 13.55
C HIS A 244 4.09 3.71 14.46
N LEU A 245 2.87 3.71 13.91
CA LEU A 245 1.64 3.41 14.65
C LEU A 245 1.28 1.92 14.61
N VAL A 246 1.79 1.17 13.64
CA VAL A 246 1.49 -0.26 13.48
C VAL A 246 2.76 -1.05 13.77
N SER A 247 2.78 -1.80 14.88
CA SER A 247 3.86 -2.73 15.22
C SER A 247 3.81 -3.98 14.35
N ALA A 248 4.04 -3.83 13.04
CA ALA A 248 4.19 -4.95 12.12
C ALA A 248 5.61 -5.50 12.20
N ILE A 249 5.75 -6.81 12.45
CA ILE A 249 7.05 -7.48 12.38
C ILE A 249 7.48 -7.54 10.91
N PRO A 250 8.66 -7.01 10.53
CA PRO A 250 9.11 -7.04 9.15
C PRO A 250 9.38 -8.47 8.70
N VAL A 251 9.01 -8.78 7.45
CA VAL A 251 9.44 -10.02 6.80
C VAL A 251 10.90 -9.88 6.42
N LEU A 252 11.73 -10.81 6.87
CA LEU A 252 13.17 -10.78 6.63
C LEU A 252 13.46 -11.27 5.21
N PHE A 253 13.77 -10.32 4.34
CA PHE A 253 14.40 -10.58 3.04
C PHE A 253 15.86 -10.10 3.09
N PRO A 254 16.73 -10.57 2.17
CA PRO A 254 18.08 -10.03 2.05
C PRO A 254 18.02 -8.50 1.90
N PRO A 255 18.71 -7.74 2.76
CA PRO A 255 18.64 -6.28 2.71
C PRO A 255 19.24 -5.78 1.39
N ALA A 256 18.62 -4.74 0.84
CA ALA A 256 19.26 -3.94 -0.20
C ALA A 256 20.58 -3.36 0.37
N PRO A 257 21.64 -3.24 -0.46
CA PRO A 257 22.88 -2.60 -0.05
C PRO A 257 22.68 -1.14 0.36
#